data_AF-E3FPX8-F1
#
_entry.id   AF-E3FPX8-F1
#
_cell.length_a   1.000
_cell.length_b   1.000
_cell.length_c   1.000
_cell.angle_alpha   90.00
_cell.angle_beta   90.00
_cell.angle_gamma   90.00
#
_symmetry.space_group_name_H-M   'P 1'
#
loop_
_entity.id
_entity.type
_entity.pdbx_description
1 polymer ?
#
loop_
_entity_poly.entity_id
_entity_poly.type
_entity_poly.pdbx_seq_one_letter_code
_entity_poly.pdbx_strand_id
1 'polypeptide(L)'
;MKIVRIALIFMGLMAVGIKLFTYEYFYADDPTSGIALRATPGLESRRRIQSQPGFERDRILIADENSFPGIGLYRSIVRGGWFVLPTLAGIVWVATRLRERH
;
A
#
# COMPACT_ATOMS: atom_id res chain seq x y z
N MET A 1 26.63 -1.16 5.86
CA MET A 1 25.70 -0.24 5.14
C MET A 1 25.00 -0.88 3.93
N LYS A 2 25.58 -1.89 3.25
CA LYS A 2 24.92 -2.59 2.12
C LYS A 2 23.59 -3.27 2.50
N ILE A 3 23.54 -3.95 3.66
CA ILE A 3 22.34 -4.64 4.16
C ILE A 3 21.16 -3.68 4.34
N VAL A 4 21.40 -2.49 4.92
CA VAL A 4 20.37 -1.46 5.13
C VAL A 4 19.80 -0.94 3.80
N ARG A 5 20.64 -0.72 2.80
CA ARG A 5 20.18 -0.31 1.45
C ARG A 5 19.28 -1.39 0.82
N ILE A 6 19.69 -2.65 0.91
CA ILE A 6 18.91 -3.78 0.37
C ILE A 6 17.55 -3.89 1.10
N ALA A 7 17.54 -3.78 2.43
CA ALA A 7 16.32 -3.81 3.22
C ALA A 7 15.35 -2.69 2.84
N LEU A 8 15.85 -1.46 2.62
CA LEU A 8 15.03 -0.32 2.20
C LEU A 8 14.43 -0.51 0.80
N ILE A 9 15.22 -1.01 -0.16
CA ILE A 9 14.73 -1.33 -1.51
C ILE A 9 13.63 -2.40 -1.43
N PHE A 10 13.87 -3.47 -0.68
CA PHE A 10 12.91 -4.55 -0.50
C PHE A 10 11.60 -4.05 0.14
N MET A 11 11.68 -3.25 1.20
CA MET A 11 10.50 -2.64 1.82
C MET A 11 9.76 -1.70 0.86
N GLY A 12 10.47 -0.94 0.03
CA GLY A 12 9.86 -0.09 -1.00
C GLY A 12 9.11 -0.90 -2.05
N LEU A 13 9.71 -1.97 -2.56
CA LEU A 13 9.07 -2.88 -3.52
C LEU A 13 7.83 -3.56 -2.90
N MET A 14 7.94 -4.00 -1.65
CA MET A 14 6.80 -4.56 -0.91
C MET A 14 5.67 -3.54 -0.75
N ALA A 15 5.98 -2.29 -0.38
CA ALA A 15 4.97 -1.24 -0.24
C ALA A 15 4.27 -0.90 -1.58
N VAL A 16 5.03 -0.85 -2.68
CA VAL A 16 4.47 -0.67 -4.03
C VAL A 16 3.59 -1.87 -4.41
N GLY A 17 4.05 -3.10 -4.15
CA GLY A 17 3.26 -4.30 -4.38
C GLY A 17 1.95 -4.29 -3.60
N ILE A 18 1.99 -3.99 -2.29
CA ILE A 18 0.80 -3.85 -1.47
C ILE A 18 -0.13 -2.79 -2.05
N LYS A 19 0.39 -1.64 -2.49
CA LYS A 19 -0.42 -0.57 -3.08
C LYS A 19 -1.10 -1.00 -4.38
N LEU A 20 -0.39 -1.71 -5.26
CA LEU A 20 -0.91 -2.11 -6.56
C LEU A 20 -1.95 -3.22 -6.45
N PHE A 21 -1.76 -4.13 -5.49
CA PHE A 21 -2.60 -5.31 -5.32
C PHE A 21 -3.66 -5.16 -4.22
N THR A 22 -3.71 -4.03 -3.49
CA THR A 22 -4.77 -3.79 -2.50
C THR A 22 -5.54 -2.51 -2.77
N TYR A 23 -6.83 -2.52 -2.42
CA TYR A 23 -7.68 -1.34 -2.48
C TYR A 23 -8.71 -1.34 -1.36
N GLU A 24 -9.13 -0.14 -0.98
CA GLU A 24 -10.29 0.05 -0.13
C GLU A 24 -11.56 -0.10 -0.97
N TYR A 25 -12.45 -0.99 -0.55
CA TYR A 25 -13.79 -1.06 -1.13
C TYR A 25 -14.81 -0.50 -0.16
N PHE A 26 -15.89 0.07 -0.70
CA PHE A 26 -17.03 0.54 0.07
C PHE A 26 -18.30 0.23 -0.71
N TYR A 27 -19.33 -0.22 0.02
CA TYR A 27 -20.64 -0.44 -0.57
C TYR A 27 -21.36 0.88 -0.76
N ALA A 28 -22.16 0.96 -1.82
CA ALA A 28 -22.93 2.16 -2.13
C ALA A 28 -24.06 2.43 -1.15
N ASP A 29 -24.63 1.35 -0.61
CA ASP A 29 -25.90 1.33 0.12
C ASP A 29 -25.71 0.90 1.59
N ASP A 30 -24.46 0.62 1.99
CA ASP A 30 -24.08 0.12 3.31
C ASP A 30 -22.76 0.80 3.75
N PRO A 31 -22.65 1.29 5.00
CA PRO A 31 -21.40 1.83 5.56
C PRO A 31 -20.24 0.83 5.60
N THR A 32 -20.47 -0.45 5.30
CA THR A 32 -19.44 -1.48 5.20
C THR A 32 -18.33 -1.07 4.24
N SER A 33 -17.12 -0.98 4.78
CA SER A 33 -15.90 -0.74 4.02
C SER A 33 -14.83 -1.76 4.39
N GLY A 34 -13.93 -2.04 3.47
CA GLY A 34 -12.95 -3.09 3.68
C GLY A 34 -11.75 -2.96 2.77
N ILE A 35 -10.84 -3.93 2.89
CA ILE A 35 -9.67 -4.05 2.03
C ILE A 35 -9.81 -5.33 1.23
N ALA A 36 -9.63 -5.21 -0.08
CA ALA A 36 -9.62 -6.34 -0.99
C ALA A 36 -8.26 -6.45 -1.70
N LEU A 37 -7.88 -7.70 -1.97
CA LEU A 37 -6.81 -8.07 -2.87
C LEU A 37 -7.34 -8.09 -4.30
N ARG A 38 -6.61 -7.44 -5.19
CA ARG A 38 -6.86 -7.40 -6.62
C ARG A 38 -6.22 -8.59 -7.31
N ALA A 39 -6.91 -9.20 -8.25
CA ALA A 39 -6.28 -10.14 -9.16
C ALA A 39 -5.27 -9.45 -10.11
N THR A 40 -5.55 -8.20 -10.50
CA THR A 40 -4.70 -7.41 -11.40
C THR A 40 -4.19 -6.13 -10.71
N PRO A 41 -2.92 -5.76 -10.90
CA PRO A 41 -2.37 -4.56 -10.29
C PRO A 41 -3.05 -3.31 -10.85
N GLY A 42 -3.34 -2.34 -9.97
CA GLY A 42 -3.98 -1.08 -10.36
C GLY A 42 -3.60 0.08 -9.45
N LEU A 43 -3.67 1.31 -9.98
CA LEU A 43 -3.30 2.53 -9.24
C LEU A 43 -4.42 3.07 -8.36
N GLU A 44 -5.67 2.71 -8.67
CA GLU A 44 -6.84 3.18 -7.92
C GLU A 44 -6.78 2.67 -6.48
N SER A 45 -6.93 3.55 -5.50
CA SER A 45 -6.82 3.13 -4.08
C SER A 45 -8.17 2.82 -3.46
N ARG A 46 -9.25 3.22 -4.13
CA ARG A 46 -10.63 3.14 -3.66
C ARG A 46 -11.53 2.70 -4.80
N ARG A 47 -12.43 1.76 -4.53
CA ARG A 47 -13.44 1.33 -5.50
C ARG A 47 -14.80 1.25 -4.83
N ARG A 48 -15.81 1.86 -5.45
CA ARG A 48 -17.20 1.70 -5.03
C ARG A 48 -17.71 0.38 -5.58
N ILE A 49 -18.24 -0.48 -4.71
CA ILE A 49 -18.92 -1.70 -5.15
C ILE A 49 -20.40 -1.38 -5.29
N GLN A 50 -20.86 -1.25 -6.53
CA GLN A 50 -22.28 -1.38 -6.90
C GLN A 50 -22.40 -2.65 -7.71
N SER A 51 -22.62 -3.78 -7.04
CA SER A 51 -23.08 -5.05 -7.66
C SER A 51 -22.50 -5.32 -9.06
N GLN A 52 -21.18 -5.17 -9.24
CA GLN A 52 -20.55 -5.30 -10.56
C GLN A 52 -20.10 -6.75 -10.78
N PRO A 53 -20.46 -7.37 -11.92
CA PRO A 53 -19.91 -8.66 -12.34
C PRO A 53 -18.42 -8.46 -12.66
N GLY A 54 -17.56 -8.93 -11.77
CA GLY A 54 -16.12 -8.69 -11.82
C GLY A 54 -15.41 -8.89 -10.49
N PHE A 55 -16.18 -8.98 -9.39
CA PHE A 55 -15.67 -9.29 -8.06
C PHE A 55 -15.34 -10.77 -7.84
N GLU A 56 -15.71 -11.67 -8.77
CA GLU A 56 -15.55 -13.13 -8.61
C GLU A 56 -14.08 -13.58 -8.45
N ARG A 57 -13.12 -12.75 -8.85
CA ARG A 57 -11.68 -13.06 -8.76
C ARG A 57 -10.95 -12.30 -7.65
N ASP A 58 -11.57 -11.29 -7.05
CA ASP A 58 -10.96 -10.48 -5.99
C ASP A 58 -11.20 -11.13 -4.62
N ARG A 59 -10.18 -11.17 -3.77
CA ARG A 59 -10.29 -11.75 -2.43
C ARG A 59 -10.49 -10.66 -1.40
N ILE A 60 -11.59 -10.71 -0.67
CA ILE A 60 -11.83 -9.84 0.48
C ILE A 60 -10.86 -10.25 1.59
N LEU A 61 -9.98 -9.34 2.00
CA LEU A 61 -9.03 -9.58 3.09
C LEU A 61 -9.64 -9.24 4.44
N ILE A 62 -10.31 -8.09 4.52
CA ILE A 62 -10.93 -7.57 5.73
C ILE A 62 -12.24 -6.93 5.30
N ALA A 63 -13.35 -7.39 5.87
CA ALA A 63 -14.65 -6.73 5.83
C ALA A 63 -14.95 -6.28 7.25
N ASP A 64 -15.14 -4.97 7.46
CA ASP A 64 -15.44 -4.45 8.78
C ASP A 64 -16.50 -3.34 8.69
N GLU A 65 -17.63 -3.54 9.36
CA GLU A 65 -18.66 -2.52 9.55
C GLU A 65 -18.18 -1.37 10.47
N ASN A 66 -17.18 -1.62 11.33
CA ASN A 66 -16.86 -0.75 12.47
C ASN A 66 -15.39 -0.34 12.60
N SER A 67 -14.67 -0.26 11.48
CA SER A 67 -13.28 0.22 11.40
C SER A 67 -12.27 -0.62 12.20
N PHE A 68 -11.48 -1.42 11.48
CA PHE A 68 -10.51 -2.30 12.12
C PHE A 68 -9.36 -1.51 12.78
N PRO A 69 -8.85 -1.97 13.95
CA PRO A 69 -7.67 -1.42 14.57
C PRO A 69 -6.46 -1.61 13.64
N GLY A 70 -6.00 -0.51 13.03
CA GLY A 70 -4.96 -0.53 12.00
C GLY A 70 -5.32 0.25 10.73
N ILE A 71 -6.59 0.64 10.56
CA ILE A 71 -7.05 1.39 9.38
C ILE A 71 -6.35 2.75 9.23
N GLY A 72 -6.01 3.40 10.34
CA GLY A 72 -5.25 4.66 10.35
C GLY A 72 -3.82 4.47 9.83
N LEU A 73 -3.16 3.38 10.23
CA LEU A 73 -1.82 3.03 9.77
C LEU A 73 -1.84 2.65 8.28
N TYR A 74 -2.79 1.80 7.88
CA TYR A 74 -3.02 1.44 6.48
C TYR A 74 -3.27 2.68 5.62
N ARG A 75 -4.22 3.56 6.00
CA ARG A 75 -4.50 4.81 5.29
C ARG A 75 -3.27 5.71 5.22
N SER A 76 -2.49 5.82 6.28
CA SER A 76 -1.27 6.64 6.29
C SER A 76 -0.22 6.09 5.31
N ILE A 77 -0.02 4.77 5.28
CA ILE A 77 0.89 4.10 4.35
C ILE A 77 0.42 4.26 2.89
N VAL A 78 -0.86 4.00 2.64
CA VAL A 78 -1.47 4.00 1.30
C VAL A 78 -1.61 5.41 0.73
N ARG A 79 -1.86 6.42 1.57
CA ARG A 79 -2.08 7.81 1.14
C ARG A 79 -0.77 8.59 1.00
N GLY A 80 0.24 8.33 1.84
CA GLY A 80 1.51 9.08 1.83
C GLY A 80 2.78 8.30 2.11
N GLY A 81 2.71 7.14 2.79
CA GLY A 81 3.89 6.33 3.12
C GLY A 81 4.67 5.82 1.91
N TRP A 82 4.02 5.70 0.76
CA TRP A 82 4.67 5.32 -0.50
C TRP A 82 5.68 6.34 -1.03
N PHE A 83 5.59 7.61 -0.66
CA PHE A 83 6.65 8.59 -0.96
C PHE A 83 7.77 8.55 0.07
N VAL A 84 7.41 8.40 1.35
CA VAL A 84 8.38 8.46 2.46
C VAL A 84 9.46 7.37 2.35
N LEU A 85 9.08 6.14 2.01
CA LEU A 85 10.02 5.03 1.87
C LEU A 85 11.07 5.23 0.76
N PRO A 86 10.70 5.54 -0.50
CA PRO A 86 11.68 5.83 -1.54
C PRO A 86 12.47 7.12 -1.28
N THR A 87 11.88 8.14 -0.65
CA THR A 87 12.63 9.35 -0.25
C THR A 87 13.70 9.02 0.78
N LEU A 88 13.38 8.24 1.83
CA LEU A 88 14.35 7.78 2.82
C LEU A 88 15.43 6.88 2.19
N ALA A 89 15.06 5.98 1.28
CA ALA A 89 16.02 5.16 0.54
C ALA A 89 16.99 6.03 -0.29
N GLY A 90 16.47 7.06 -0.97
CA GLY A 90 17.26 8.04 -1.71
C GLY A 90 18.23 8.82 -0.81
N ILE A 91 17.76 9.35 0.32
CA ILE A 91 18.59 10.08 1.29
C ILE A 91 19.72 9.20 1.81
N VAL A 92 19.42 7.96 2.23
CA VAL A 92 20.42 7.01 2.72
C VAL A 92 21.46 6.71 1.64
N TRP A 93 21.03 6.53 0.38
CA TRP A 93 21.93 6.27 -0.74
C TRP A 93 22.87 7.45 -1.03
N VAL A 94 22.35 8.68 -1.03
CA VAL A 94 23.17 9.90 -1.22
C VAL A 94 24.15 10.09 -0.07
N ALA A 95 23.67 10.00 1.17
CA ALA A 95 24.51 10.17 2.37
C ALA A 95 25.66 9.14 2.42
N THR A 96 25.38 7.89 2.03
CA THR A 96 26.40 6.84 1.98
C THR A 96 27.42 7.05 0.86
N ARG A 97 27.02 7.58 -0.31
CA ARG A 97 27.98 7.92 -1.37
C ARG A 97 28.86 9.12 -1.04
N LEU A 98 28.33 10.13 -0.35
CA LEU A 98 29.10 11.28 0.10
C LEU A 98 30.18 10.87 1.11
N ARG A 99 29.86 9.92 1.99
CA ARG A 99 30.83 9.36 2.95
C ARG A 99 31.96 8.55 2.31
N GLU A 100 31.72 7.92 1.16
CA GLU A 100 32.78 7.18 0.43
C GLU A 100 33.72 8.11 -0.37
N ARG A 101 33.35 9.39 -0.55
CA ARG A 101 34.15 10.40 -1.27
C ARG A 101 35.01 11.29 -0.36
N HIS A 102 34.79 11.24 0.95
CA HIS A 102 35.58 11.93 1.98
C HIS A 102 36.42 10.92 2.76
#